data_AF-A0A7J6AJ50-F1
#
_entry.id   AF-A0A7J6AJ50-F1
#
_cell.length_a   1.000
_cell.length_b   1.000
_cell.length_c   1.000
_cell.angle_alpha   90.00
_cell.angle_beta   90.00
_cell.angle_gamma   90.00
#
_symmetry.space_group_name_H-M   'P 1'
#
loop_
_entity.id
_entity.type
_entity.pdbx_description
1 polymer ?
#
loop_
_entity_poly.entity_id
_entity_poly.type
_entity_poly.pdbx_seq_one_letter_code
_entity_poly.pdbx_strand_id
1 'polypeptide(L)'
;MFVSPITMPGSVPASYSDAWPKDVGIIAMEVYIPSQYVDQAELEEFDDVGAGKYTIGLGQARMGFCSDREDINSLCLTVVQRLMERNCLSYDSVGRLEVGTETIIDKSKSVKTVLMQLFEESGNTDVEGIDTTNACYGGTAALFNAVNWVECSSWDGRYALVVAGDIAVYATGSARPTGGAGAVAMLVGPNAPLAFDRGLRGTHMQHAYDFYKPDMVSEYPVVDGKLSIQCYLSALDRCYSVYRNKIQAQWQREGLERRFSLNDFGYMVFHSPYCKLVQKSLARLVLNDFLSHPNPNMESGPFSGLEAFRDVKAEDTYFDRDVEKAFMKASAEMFEQKTKASLLISNQNGNMYTPSVYGCLASILAQFTPQELAGQRVGLFSYGSGFAATLYSIRVTQDATPGSTLDKLVSSLSDLQARLDSRKKVPPAVFADNMKLREETHHLANYVPQGSVDELFPGTWYLTRVDEKHRRYYTRRSLDEHGPLEAGLLNSVTASEHIPSPVKKMPRIPATTAAPEAVSITNGEH
;
A
#
# COMPACT_ATOMS: atom_id res chain seq x y z
N MET A 1 -13.29 30.65 -40.83
CA MET A 1 -12.15 30.12 -40.06
C MET A 1 -12.66 28.89 -39.32
N PHE A 2 -12.25 27.71 -39.77
CA PHE A 2 -12.66 26.45 -39.16
C PHE A 2 -11.89 26.26 -37.86
N VAL A 3 -12.62 25.99 -36.78
CA VAL A 3 -12.09 25.66 -35.46
C VAL A 3 -11.48 24.27 -35.57
N SER A 4 -10.17 24.16 -35.33
CA SER A 4 -9.44 22.90 -35.31
C SER A 4 -9.84 22.10 -34.05
N PRO A 5 -10.06 20.78 -34.11
CA PRO A 5 -10.32 19.99 -32.92
C PRO A 5 -9.01 19.87 -32.12
N ILE A 6 -9.10 20.15 -30.82
CA ILE A 6 -8.04 19.90 -29.84
C ILE A 6 -7.90 18.38 -29.70
N THR A 7 -6.88 17.82 -30.34
CA THR A 7 -6.43 16.45 -30.05
C THR A 7 -5.69 16.46 -28.71
N MET A 8 -6.32 15.85 -27.70
CA MET A 8 -5.72 15.59 -26.39
C MET A 8 -4.48 14.69 -26.55
N PRO A 9 -3.34 14.99 -25.90
CA PRO A 9 -2.19 14.09 -25.89
C PRO A 9 -2.55 12.84 -25.07
N GLY A 10 -2.86 11.74 -25.76
CA GLY A 10 -3.34 10.48 -25.19
C GLY A 10 -4.36 9.74 -26.04
N SER A 11 -4.93 10.38 -27.08
CA SER A 11 -5.85 9.70 -27.99
C SER A 11 -5.10 8.70 -28.87
N VAL A 12 -5.25 7.42 -28.55
CA VAL A 12 -4.80 6.29 -29.37
C VAL A 12 -5.44 6.40 -30.77
N PRO A 13 -4.69 6.18 -31.87
CA PRO A 13 -5.26 6.16 -33.21
C PRO A 13 -6.38 5.12 -33.34
N ALA A 14 -7.40 5.43 -34.13
CA ALA A 14 -8.55 4.56 -34.44
C ALA A 14 -8.20 3.34 -35.32
N SER A 15 -7.19 2.57 -34.90
CA SER A 15 -6.91 1.22 -35.39
C SER A 15 -6.88 0.29 -34.18
N TYR A 16 -8.06 0.01 -33.62
CA TYR A 16 -8.23 -1.11 -32.70
C TYR A 16 -7.87 -2.38 -33.47
N SER A 17 -6.70 -2.94 -33.19
CA SER A 17 -6.53 -4.38 -33.31
C SER A 17 -7.41 -5.02 -32.24
N ASP A 18 -8.17 -6.07 -32.57
CA ASP A 18 -9.00 -6.90 -31.68
C ASP A 18 -8.23 -7.60 -30.51
N ALA A 19 -7.14 -7.02 -30.01
CA ALA A 19 -6.24 -7.61 -29.05
C ALA A 19 -6.19 -6.78 -27.77
N TRP A 20 -6.23 -7.47 -26.62
CA TRP A 20 -6.06 -6.85 -25.30
C TRP A 20 -4.72 -6.10 -25.23
N PRO A 21 -4.63 -4.95 -24.53
CA PRO A 21 -3.38 -4.17 -24.44
C PRO A 21 -2.23 -5.05 -23.98
N LYS A 22 -1.05 -4.98 -24.60
CA LYS A 22 0.05 -5.90 -24.25
C LYS A 22 0.68 -5.53 -22.91
N ASP A 23 1.17 -6.55 -22.21
CA ASP A 23 2.05 -6.42 -21.03
C ASP A 23 1.53 -5.42 -19.99
N VAL A 24 0.24 -5.53 -19.63
CA VAL A 24 -0.37 -4.69 -18.60
C VAL A 24 0.27 -4.97 -17.24
N GLY A 25 0.73 -3.91 -16.57
CA GLY A 25 1.32 -4.03 -15.25
C GLY A 25 1.86 -2.73 -14.69
N ILE A 26 2.81 -2.83 -13.76
CA ILE A 26 3.33 -1.68 -13.00
C ILE A 26 4.41 -0.97 -13.83
N ILE A 27 4.16 0.31 -14.14
CA ILE A 27 5.03 1.21 -14.91
C ILE A 27 5.96 2.00 -13.99
N ALA A 28 5.38 2.59 -12.94
CA ALA A 28 6.08 3.38 -11.95
C ALA A 28 5.59 3.00 -10.55
N MET A 29 6.45 3.13 -9.55
CA MET A 29 6.10 2.88 -8.16
C MET A 29 6.78 3.91 -7.26
N GLU A 30 6.04 4.41 -6.27
CA GLU A 30 6.53 5.34 -5.27
C GLU A 30 6.20 4.79 -3.89
N VAL A 31 7.13 4.93 -2.95
CA VAL A 31 6.95 4.52 -1.56
C VAL A 31 6.96 5.76 -0.68
N TYR A 32 6.11 5.83 0.33
CA TYR A 32 6.20 6.77 1.43
C TYR A 32 6.31 6.01 2.75
N ILE A 33 7.27 6.41 3.57
CA ILE A 33 7.49 5.93 4.93
C ILE A 33 7.60 7.15 5.85
N PRO A 34 7.04 7.13 7.07
CA PRO A 34 7.16 8.23 8.02
C PRO A 34 8.61 8.55 8.34
N SER A 35 8.89 9.79 8.73
CA SER A 35 10.24 10.28 9.02
C SER A 35 10.81 9.82 10.37
N GLN A 36 10.00 9.15 11.20
CA GLN A 36 10.37 8.73 12.55
C GLN A 36 10.26 7.22 12.71
N TYR A 37 11.10 6.65 13.57
CA TYR A 37 11.01 5.25 13.97
C TYR A 37 11.41 5.04 15.43
N VAL A 38 10.90 3.97 16.04
CA VAL A 38 11.41 3.43 17.30
C VAL A 38 12.30 2.22 17.01
N ASP A 39 13.44 2.13 17.70
CA ASP A 39 14.38 1.01 17.55
C ASP A 39 13.89 -0.22 18.33
N GLN A 40 13.93 -1.40 17.71
CA GLN A 40 13.36 -2.61 18.30
C GLN A 40 14.20 -3.14 19.46
N ALA A 41 15.52 -2.93 19.48
CA ALA A 41 16.34 -3.33 20.62
C ALA A 41 16.06 -2.42 21.82
N GLU A 42 15.92 -1.11 21.61
CA GLU A 42 15.50 -0.19 22.68
C GLU A 42 14.07 -0.49 23.17
N LEU A 43 13.18 -0.92 22.27
CA LEU A 43 11.82 -1.34 22.64
C LEU A 43 11.81 -2.66 23.42
N GLU A 44 12.75 -3.60 23.16
CA GLU A 44 12.93 -4.81 23.98
C GLU A 44 13.27 -4.45 25.44
N GLU A 45 14.18 -3.49 25.63
CA GLU A 45 14.55 -3.00 26.96
C GLU A 45 13.38 -2.27 27.65
N PHE A 46 12.64 -1.44 26.91
CA PHE A 46 11.50 -0.69 27.44
C PHE A 46 10.34 -1.59 27.86
N ASP A 47 10.07 -2.66 27.11
CA ASP A 47 8.99 -3.61 27.38
C ASP A 47 9.37 -4.69 28.42
N ASP A 48 10.59 -4.66 28.97
CA ASP A 48 11.15 -5.67 29.90
C ASP A 48 11.07 -7.10 29.33
N VAL A 49 11.53 -7.27 28.09
CA VAL A 49 11.58 -8.57 27.42
C VAL A 49 13.01 -9.03 27.14
N GLY A 50 13.20 -10.34 26.98
CA GLY A 50 14.52 -10.89 26.67
C GLY A 50 15.09 -10.36 25.36
N ALA A 51 16.38 -9.99 25.39
CA ALA A 51 17.11 -9.54 24.22
C ALA A 51 16.98 -10.53 23.05
N GLY A 52 16.68 -10.01 21.86
CA GLY A 52 16.44 -10.81 20.67
C GLY A 52 14.98 -11.19 20.44
N LYS A 53 14.04 -10.92 21.37
CA LYS A 53 12.63 -11.29 21.18
C LYS A 53 12.02 -10.64 19.93
N TYR A 54 12.32 -9.37 19.67
CA TYR A 54 11.83 -8.62 18.52
C TYR A 54 12.86 -8.67 17.37
N THR A 55 14.13 -8.43 17.68
CA THR A 55 15.19 -8.34 16.66
C THR A 55 15.51 -9.67 15.99
N ILE A 56 15.40 -10.80 16.71
CA ILE A 56 15.64 -12.15 16.17
C ILE A 56 14.33 -12.94 16.04
N GLY A 57 13.49 -12.89 17.08
CA GLY A 57 12.23 -13.63 17.15
C GLY A 57 11.22 -13.17 16.09
N LEU A 58 11.02 -11.86 15.97
CA LEU A 58 10.21 -11.26 14.89
C LEU A 58 11.05 -10.95 13.66
N GLY A 59 12.36 -10.71 13.83
CA GLY A 59 13.25 -10.31 12.75
C GLY A 59 13.09 -8.83 12.39
N GLN A 60 12.71 -7.98 13.35
CA GLN A 60 12.43 -6.56 13.15
C GLN A 60 13.53 -5.69 13.75
N ALA A 61 14.05 -4.72 13.01
CA ALA A 61 15.09 -3.81 13.51
C ALA A 61 14.53 -2.47 13.95
N ARG A 62 13.60 -1.90 13.17
CA ARG A 62 13.04 -0.56 13.40
C ARG A 62 11.55 -0.58 13.04
N MET A 63 10.74 0.22 13.73
CA MET A 63 9.30 0.36 13.47
C MET A 63 8.97 1.82 13.22
N GLY A 64 8.55 2.13 11.99
CA GLY A 64 8.09 3.46 11.61
C GLY A 64 6.70 3.73 12.18
N PHE A 65 6.43 4.96 12.60
CA PHE A 65 5.13 5.34 13.13
C PHE A 65 4.79 6.77 12.73
N CYS A 66 3.50 7.07 12.75
CA CYS A 66 2.96 8.40 12.46
C CYS A 66 2.67 9.14 13.76
N SER A 67 2.99 10.44 13.79
CA SER A 67 2.46 11.34 14.82
C SER A 67 1.02 11.75 14.52
N ASP A 68 0.46 12.66 15.33
CA ASP A 68 -0.87 13.25 15.10
C ASP A 68 -0.95 14.14 13.85
N ARG A 69 0.18 14.43 13.21
CA ARG A 69 0.28 15.16 11.93
C ARG A 69 -0.03 14.29 10.71
N GLU A 70 0.02 12.97 10.83
CA GLU A 70 -0.13 12.07 9.69
C GLU A 70 -1.32 11.12 9.90
N ASP A 71 -2.17 11.04 8.88
CA ASP A 71 -3.28 10.09 8.80
C ASP A 71 -3.31 9.41 7.42
N ILE A 72 -4.21 8.46 7.23
CA ILE A 72 -4.30 7.70 5.97
C ILE A 72 -4.41 8.61 4.74
N ASN A 73 -5.17 9.70 4.82
CA ASN A 73 -5.31 10.63 3.70
C ASN A 73 -3.99 11.33 3.41
N SER A 74 -3.28 11.80 4.43
CA SER A 74 -2.02 12.51 4.26
C SER A 74 -0.91 11.60 3.73
N LEU A 75 -0.86 10.34 4.16
CA LEU A 75 0.03 9.31 3.60
C LEU A 75 -0.25 9.11 2.09
N CYS A 76 -1.52 8.95 1.73
CA CYS A 76 -1.93 8.72 0.34
C CYS A 76 -1.70 9.96 -0.55
N LEU A 77 -2.02 11.17 -0.07
CA LEU A 77 -1.74 12.44 -0.78
C LEU A 77 -0.25 12.58 -1.05
N THR A 78 0.58 12.28 -0.06
CA THR A 78 2.05 12.37 -0.17
C THR A 78 2.60 11.44 -1.23
N VAL A 79 2.24 10.15 -1.19
CA VAL A 79 2.81 9.17 -2.11
C VAL A 79 2.32 9.39 -3.55
N VAL A 80 1.06 9.81 -3.73
CA VAL A 80 0.52 10.13 -5.06
C VAL A 80 1.22 11.34 -5.66
N GLN A 81 1.28 12.46 -4.95
CA GLN A 81 1.90 13.66 -5.51
C GLN A 81 3.38 13.45 -5.80
N ARG A 82 4.11 12.73 -4.94
CA ARG A 82 5.52 12.36 -5.21
C ARG A 82 5.66 11.50 -6.47
N LEU A 83 4.79 10.51 -6.67
CA LEU A 83 4.80 9.68 -7.88
C LEU A 83 4.59 10.54 -9.13
N MET A 84 3.59 11.42 -9.12
CA MET A 84 3.24 12.28 -10.25
C MET A 84 4.39 13.23 -10.59
N GLU A 85 4.99 13.89 -9.59
CA GLU A 85 6.10 14.81 -9.77
C GLU A 85 7.37 14.12 -10.25
N ARG A 86 7.75 12.99 -9.63
CA ARG A 86 8.97 12.25 -10.00
C ARG A 86 8.91 11.73 -11.44
N ASN A 87 7.73 11.38 -11.92
CA ASN A 87 7.52 10.85 -13.26
C ASN A 87 7.05 11.91 -14.27
N CYS A 88 6.98 13.19 -13.87
CA CYS A 88 6.52 14.30 -14.69
C CYS A 88 5.16 14.03 -15.37
N LEU A 89 4.21 13.45 -14.64
CA LEU A 89 2.90 13.04 -15.16
C LEU A 89 1.88 14.17 -15.05
N SER A 90 1.07 14.36 -16.10
CA SER A 90 -0.15 15.18 -15.99
C SER A 90 -1.21 14.41 -15.22
N TYR A 91 -1.94 15.10 -14.34
CA TYR A 91 -3.13 14.54 -13.69
C TYR A 91 -4.21 14.13 -14.70
N ASP A 92 -4.25 14.71 -15.91
CA ASP A 92 -5.15 14.31 -17.01
C ASP A 92 -4.86 12.91 -17.55
N SER A 93 -3.66 12.39 -17.31
CA SER A 93 -3.22 11.08 -17.83
C SER A 93 -3.76 9.89 -17.03
N VAL A 94 -4.53 10.13 -15.97
CA VAL A 94 -5.10 9.10 -15.09
C VAL A 94 -6.61 8.98 -15.33
N GLY A 95 -7.08 7.80 -15.70
CA GLY A 95 -8.51 7.49 -15.91
C GLY A 95 -9.13 6.63 -14.82
N ARG A 96 -8.29 6.02 -13.96
CA ARG A 96 -8.73 5.29 -12.77
C ARG A 96 -7.81 5.59 -11.59
N LEU A 97 -8.38 5.80 -10.41
CA LEU A 97 -7.68 5.93 -9.13
C LEU A 97 -8.40 5.07 -8.09
N GLU A 98 -7.70 4.14 -7.46
CA GLU A 98 -8.29 3.26 -6.43
C GLU A 98 -7.38 3.09 -5.22
N VAL A 99 -7.96 3.13 -4.03
CA VAL A 99 -7.24 3.02 -2.75
C VAL A 99 -7.54 1.70 -2.06
N GLY A 100 -6.51 0.94 -1.74
CA GLY A 100 -6.57 -0.18 -0.81
C GLY A 100 -6.13 0.27 0.58
N THR A 101 -7.00 0.12 1.59
CA THR A 101 -6.65 0.45 2.98
C THR A 101 -7.55 -0.32 3.96
N GLU A 102 -7.06 -0.55 5.17
CA GLU A 102 -7.81 -0.97 6.34
C GLU A 102 -7.74 0.04 7.52
N THR A 103 -7.15 1.22 7.29
CA THR A 103 -7.17 2.36 8.21
C THR A 103 -8.37 3.26 7.90
N ILE A 104 -9.49 3.00 8.56
CA ILE A 104 -10.77 3.67 8.29
C ILE A 104 -10.96 4.86 9.24
N ILE A 105 -11.10 6.07 8.68
CA ILE A 105 -11.39 7.30 9.42
C ILE A 105 -12.74 7.93 9.06
N ASP A 106 -13.41 7.41 8.03
CA ASP A 106 -14.80 7.72 7.67
C ASP A 106 -15.45 6.46 7.10
N LYS A 107 -16.69 6.17 7.49
CA LYS A 107 -17.40 4.93 7.14
C LYS A 107 -18.10 4.98 5.77
N SER A 108 -18.15 6.16 5.15
CA SER A 108 -18.82 6.37 3.86
C SER A 108 -17.95 7.13 2.87
N LYS A 109 -17.22 8.16 3.32
CA LYS A 109 -16.36 8.97 2.46
C LYS A 109 -15.02 8.26 2.27
N SER A 110 -14.76 7.88 1.04
CA SER A 110 -13.54 7.16 0.66
C SER A 110 -12.31 8.08 0.61
N VAL A 111 -11.13 7.55 0.90
CA VAL A 111 -9.82 8.19 0.74
C VAL A 111 -9.62 8.65 -0.70
N LYS A 112 -10.05 7.87 -1.70
CA LYS A 112 -10.02 8.26 -3.12
C LYS A 112 -10.66 9.62 -3.35
N THR A 113 -11.79 9.92 -2.71
CA THR A 113 -12.45 11.23 -2.87
C THR A 113 -11.68 12.38 -2.23
N VAL A 114 -10.80 12.12 -1.25
CA VAL A 114 -9.86 13.11 -0.70
C VAL A 114 -8.71 13.34 -1.67
N LEU A 115 -8.20 12.30 -2.31
CA LEU A 115 -7.14 12.39 -3.33
C LEU A 115 -7.55 13.19 -4.57
N MET A 116 -8.85 13.28 -4.88
CA MET A 116 -9.34 14.10 -5.99
C MET A 116 -8.95 15.58 -5.86
N GLN A 117 -8.63 16.09 -4.67
CA GLN A 117 -8.07 17.45 -4.48
C GLN A 117 -6.80 17.68 -5.32
N LEU A 118 -5.98 16.64 -5.55
CA LEU A 118 -4.78 16.74 -6.39
C LEU A 118 -5.12 16.91 -7.89
N PHE A 119 -6.32 16.54 -8.30
CA PHE A 119 -6.78 16.58 -9.68
C PHE A 119 -7.61 17.83 -10.00
N GLU A 120 -8.06 18.58 -8.98
CA GLU A 120 -8.96 19.72 -9.14
C GLU A 120 -8.41 20.80 -10.09
N GLU A 121 -7.12 21.16 -9.96
CA GLU A 121 -6.49 22.19 -10.80
C GLU A 121 -6.43 21.79 -12.28
N SER A 122 -6.24 20.50 -12.58
CA SER A 122 -6.26 19.99 -13.96
C SER A 122 -7.67 19.98 -14.57
N GLY A 123 -8.71 19.97 -13.72
CA GLY A 123 -10.09 19.75 -14.15
C GLY A 123 -10.43 18.29 -14.46
N ASN A 124 -9.47 17.35 -14.34
CA ASN A 124 -9.71 15.92 -14.55
C ASN A 124 -10.54 15.31 -13.40
N THR A 125 -11.85 15.24 -13.61
CA THR A 125 -12.81 14.70 -12.62
C THR A 125 -13.41 13.37 -13.06
N ASP A 126 -13.28 13.00 -14.33
CA ASP A 126 -13.71 11.72 -14.87
C ASP A 126 -12.63 10.65 -14.63
N VAL A 127 -12.56 10.19 -13.38
CA VAL A 127 -11.58 9.21 -12.89
C VAL A 127 -12.32 8.12 -12.10
N GLU A 128 -12.38 6.90 -12.65
CA GLU A 128 -13.05 5.75 -12.03
C GLU A 128 -12.31 5.24 -10.77
N GLY A 129 -12.94 4.39 -9.98
CA GLY A 129 -12.37 3.80 -8.77
C GLY A 129 -12.75 4.55 -7.48
N ILE A 130 -12.67 3.83 -6.36
CA ILE A 130 -13.03 4.27 -4.99
C ILE A 130 -12.05 3.63 -3.99
N ASP A 131 -12.51 3.20 -2.82
CA ASP A 131 -11.72 2.43 -1.88
C ASP A 131 -12.15 0.96 -1.90
N THR A 132 -11.22 0.04 -1.62
CA THR A 132 -11.49 -1.39 -1.47
C THR A 132 -10.77 -1.95 -0.25
N THR A 133 -11.48 -2.71 0.58
CA THR A 133 -11.00 -3.12 1.90
C THR A 133 -11.27 -4.60 2.17
N ASN A 134 -10.21 -5.33 2.50
CA ASN A 134 -10.24 -6.55 3.30
C ASN A 134 -8.89 -6.70 4.00
N ALA A 135 -8.75 -6.12 5.19
CA ALA A 135 -7.47 -6.09 5.92
C ALA A 135 -6.30 -5.72 4.97
N CYS A 136 -5.15 -6.37 5.14
CA CYS A 136 -3.94 -6.15 4.35
C CYS A 136 -4.05 -6.55 2.86
N TYR A 137 -5.19 -7.09 2.41
CA TYR A 137 -5.40 -7.49 1.00
C TYR A 137 -5.90 -6.35 0.10
N GLY A 138 -6.41 -5.25 0.68
CA GLY A 138 -7.05 -4.15 -0.05
C GLY A 138 -6.23 -3.61 -1.23
N GLY A 139 -4.91 -3.40 -1.03
CA GLY A 139 -4.03 -2.94 -2.10
C GLY A 139 -3.93 -3.90 -3.30
N THR A 140 -4.01 -5.21 -3.05
CA THR A 140 -4.02 -6.23 -4.12
C THR A 140 -5.36 -6.32 -4.82
N ALA A 141 -6.48 -6.12 -4.12
CA ALA A 141 -7.77 -5.96 -4.77
C ALA A 141 -7.75 -4.75 -5.72
N ALA A 142 -7.26 -3.59 -5.25
CA ALA A 142 -7.16 -2.38 -6.06
C ALA A 142 -6.26 -2.57 -7.30
N LEU A 143 -5.12 -3.24 -7.12
CA LEU A 143 -4.22 -3.55 -8.22
C LEU A 143 -4.84 -4.48 -9.26
N PHE A 144 -5.57 -5.52 -8.84
CA PHE A 144 -6.28 -6.39 -9.76
C PHE A 144 -7.42 -5.66 -10.48
N ASN A 145 -8.16 -4.81 -9.79
CA ASN A 145 -9.21 -3.99 -10.40
C ASN A 145 -8.63 -3.05 -11.46
N ALA A 146 -7.49 -2.42 -11.19
CA ALA A 146 -6.77 -1.58 -12.15
C ALA A 146 -6.31 -2.36 -13.39
N VAL A 147 -5.66 -3.52 -13.21
CA VAL A 147 -5.25 -4.38 -14.34
C VAL A 147 -6.45 -4.82 -15.16
N ASN A 148 -7.52 -5.27 -14.50
CA ASN A 148 -8.74 -5.69 -15.19
C ASN A 148 -9.40 -4.52 -15.95
N TRP A 149 -9.37 -3.30 -15.40
CA TRP A 149 -9.90 -2.10 -16.04
C TRP A 149 -9.10 -1.72 -17.30
N VAL A 150 -7.76 -1.77 -17.23
CA VAL A 150 -6.91 -1.55 -18.43
C VAL A 150 -7.19 -2.59 -19.51
N GLU A 151 -7.53 -3.83 -19.13
CA GLU A 151 -7.84 -4.91 -20.07
C GLU A 151 -9.31 -4.96 -20.55
N CYS A 152 -10.20 -4.07 -20.07
CA CYS A 152 -11.63 -4.13 -20.40
C CYS A 152 -12.04 -3.13 -21.49
N SER A 153 -13.28 -3.27 -21.97
CA SER A 153 -13.86 -2.40 -23.00
C SER A 153 -14.07 -0.95 -22.56
N SER A 154 -14.03 -0.67 -21.26
CA SER A 154 -14.18 0.68 -20.70
C SER A 154 -12.84 1.41 -20.59
N TRP A 155 -11.73 0.77 -20.94
CA TRP A 155 -10.42 1.43 -20.93
C TRP A 155 -10.40 2.56 -21.96
N ASP A 156 -10.01 3.74 -21.52
CA ASP A 156 -10.01 4.98 -22.31
C ASP A 156 -8.61 5.41 -22.79
N GLY A 157 -7.61 4.54 -22.62
CA GLY A 157 -6.21 4.79 -22.97
C GLY A 157 -5.37 5.44 -21.87
N ARG A 158 -5.98 5.92 -20.77
CA ARG A 158 -5.28 6.55 -19.65
C ARG A 158 -4.71 5.51 -18.67
N TYR A 159 -3.84 5.94 -17.77
CA TYR A 159 -3.29 5.11 -16.72
C TYR A 159 -4.31 4.83 -15.61
N ALA A 160 -4.13 3.70 -14.93
CA ALA A 160 -4.73 3.48 -13.63
C ALA A 160 -3.68 3.77 -12.53
N LEU A 161 -4.09 4.45 -11.47
CA LEU A 161 -3.26 4.75 -10.31
C LEU A 161 -3.80 3.97 -9.10
N VAL A 162 -2.97 3.12 -8.53
CA VAL A 162 -3.32 2.29 -7.37
C VAL A 162 -2.57 2.82 -6.16
N VAL A 163 -3.26 3.02 -5.05
CA VAL A 163 -2.65 3.48 -3.80
C VAL A 163 -2.96 2.45 -2.71
N ALA A 164 -1.93 1.94 -2.04
CA ALA A 164 -2.08 1.13 -0.83
C ALA A 164 -1.48 1.92 0.33
N GLY A 165 -2.21 2.13 1.41
CA GLY A 165 -1.71 2.91 2.55
C GLY A 165 -2.37 2.48 3.83
N ASP A 166 -1.62 2.50 4.93
CA ASP A 166 -2.14 2.17 6.26
C ASP A 166 -1.24 2.70 7.38
N ILE A 167 -1.87 2.79 8.56
CA ILE A 167 -1.22 2.97 9.86
C ILE A 167 -1.58 1.75 10.70
N ALA A 168 -0.60 0.88 10.94
CA ALA A 168 -0.73 -0.36 11.69
C ALA A 168 -0.35 -0.16 13.16
N VAL A 169 -1.35 0.02 14.00
CA VAL A 169 -1.19 0.24 15.45
C VAL A 169 -1.91 -0.83 16.26
N TYR A 170 -1.33 -1.17 17.42
CA TYR A 170 -1.83 -2.19 18.31
C TYR A 170 -1.82 -1.70 19.76
N ALA A 171 -2.76 -2.23 20.55
CA ALA A 171 -2.77 -2.06 22.00
C ALA A 171 -1.44 -2.53 22.62
N THR A 172 -1.13 -2.04 23.82
CA THR A 172 0.07 -2.47 24.56
C THR A 172 0.05 -3.99 24.73
N GLY A 173 1.15 -4.65 24.38
CA GLY A 173 1.26 -6.09 24.40
C GLY A 173 2.13 -6.63 23.27
N SER A 174 2.12 -7.95 23.09
CA SER A 174 3.03 -8.66 22.18
C SER A 174 2.88 -8.33 20.70
N ALA A 175 1.77 -7.71 20.28
CA ALA A 175 1.53 -7.31 18.90
C ALA A 175 2.05 -5.89 18.59
N ARG A 176 2.23 -5.02 19.58
CA ARG A 176 2.73 -3.64 19.40
C ARG A 176 4.05 -3.56 18.61
N PRO A 177 5.05 -4.42 18.85
CA PRO A 177 6.31 -4.40 18.09
C PRO A 177 6.17 -4.82 16.62
N THR A 178 4.99 -5.29 16.18
CA THR A 178 4.70 -5.64 14.79
C THR A 178 3.93 -4.56 14.03
N GLY A 179 3.76 -3.37 14.62
CA GLY A 179 3.18 -2.22 13.94
C GLY A 179 4.06 -1.66 12.83
N GLY A 180 3.64 -0.53 12.29
CA GLY A 180 4.31 0.17 11.20
C GLY A 180 3.36 1.15 10.51
N ALA A 181 3.87 1.93 9.56
CA ALA A 181 3.03 2.80 8.74
C ALA A 181 3.72 3.13 7.41
N GLY A 182 2.92 3.38 6.39
CA GLY A 182 3.43 3.79 5.09
C GLY A 182 2.37 3.76 4.00
N ALA A 183 2.76 4.17 2.80
CA ALA A 183 1.93 4.07 1.61
C ALA A 183 2.77 3.76 0.38
N VAL A 184 2.18 3.11 -0.61
CA VAL A 184 2.77 2.82 -1.91
C VAL A 184 1.78 3.24 -2.99
N ALA A 185 2.22 4.03 -3.96
CA ALA A 185 1.49 4.32 -5.18
C ALA A 185 2.10 3.55 -6.35
N MET A 186 1.27 2.97 -7.21
CA MET A 186 1.68 2.22 -8.40
C MET A 186 0.91 2.73 -9.62
N LEU A 187 1.63 3.14 -10.64
CA LEU A 187 1.05 3.48 -11.94
C LEU A 187 0.93 2.21 -12.77
N VAL A 188 -0.26 1.94 -13.31
CA VAL A 188 -0.60 0.72 -14.06
C VAL A 188 -1.01 1.09 -15.48
N GLY A 189 -0.46 0.36 -16.45
CA GLY A 189 -0.78 0.54 -17.86
C GLY A 189 -0.14 -0.53 -18.74
N PRO A 190 -0.29 -0.43 -20.07
CA PRO A 190 0.30 -1.38 -21.03
C PRO A 190 1.82 -1.19 -21.18
N ASN A 191 2.48 -2.21 -21.73
CA ASN A 191 3.93 -2.22 -22.00
C ASN A 191 4.77 -1.96 -20.74
N ALA A 192 4.31 -2.48 -19.60
CA ALA A 192 4.93 -2.26 -18.32
C ALA A 192 6.26 -3.04 -18.18
N PRO A 193 7.28 -2.47 -17.50
CA PRO A 193 8.48 -3.21 -17.13
C PRO A 193 8.20 -4.37 -16.17
N LEU A 194 7.10 -4.30 -15.40
CA LEU A 194 6.62 -5.35 -14.51
C LEU A 194 5.22 -5.80 -14.94
N ALA A 195 5.15 -6.68 -15.95
CA ALA A 195 3.90 -7.14 -16.54
C ALA A 195 3.27 -8.30 -15.76
N PHE A 196 1.95 -8.36 -15.64
CA PHE A 196 1.27 -9.48 -14.98
C PHE A 196 1.31 -10.75 -15.84
N ASP A 197 1.64 -11.91 -15.23
CA ASP A 197 1.41 -13.19 -15.91
C ASP A 197 -0.11 -13.45 -15.97
N ARG A 198 -0.70 -13.24 -17.16
CA ARG A 198 -2.14 -13.37 -17.39
C ARG A 198 -2.67 -14.73 -16.98
N GLY A 199 -3.79 -14.72 -16.26
CA GLY A 199 -4.47 -15.93 -15.80
C GLY A 199 -3.81 -16.63 -14.61
N LEU A 200 -2.64 -16.18 -14.12
CA LEU A 200 -1.91 -16.82 -13.01
C LEU A 200 -2.21 -16.16 -11.65
N ARG A 201 -3.48 -16.14 -11.24
CA ARG A 201 -3.92 -15.73 -9.89
C ARG A 201 -4.41 -16.94 -9.09
N GLY A 202 -3.63 -17.40 -8.12
CA GLY A 202 -4.03 -18.44 -7.17
C GLY A 202 -4.69 -17.83 -5.94
N THR A 203 -6.01 -17.72 -5.93
CA THR A 203 -6.78 -17.03 -4.87
C THR A 203 -7.41 -18.03 -3.90
N HIS A 204 -7.42 -17.68 -2.61
CA HIS A 204 -8.18 -18.35 -1.56
C HIS A 204 -8.86 -17.32 -0.66
N MET A 205 -10.15 -17.51 -0.41
CA MET A 205 -10.93 -16.68 0.51
C MET A 205 -11.75 -17.61 1.40
N GLN A 206 -11.80 -17.29 2.69
CA GLN A 206 -12.49 -18.12 3.67
C GLN A 206 -12.90 -17.27 4.85
N HIS A 207 -14.09 -17.50 5.40
CA HIS A 207 -14.50 -16.84 6.64
C HIS A 207 -13.63 -17.29 7.83
N ALA A 208 -13.02 -16.33 8.52
CA ALA A 208 -12.19 -16.53 9.70
C ALA A 208 -12.23 -15.30 10.63
N TYR A 209 -11.97 -15.51 11.92
CA TYR A 209 -11.85 -14.47 12.94
C TYR A 209 -10.42 -14.43 13.52
N ASP A 210 -9.43 -14.45 12.64
CA ASP A 210 -8.01 -14.46 13.01
C ASP A 210 -7.47 -13.08 13.40
N PHE A 211 -7.89 -12.05 12.68
CA PHE A 211 -7.68 -10.63 12.98
C PHE A 211 -8.82 -9.83 12.37
N TYR A 212 -9.43 -8.94 13.16
CA TYR A 212 -10.55 -8.11 12.73
C TYR A 212 -10.71 -6.88 13.63
N LYS A 213 -11.37 -5.82 13.13
CA LYS A 213 -11.61 -4.55 13.86
C LYS A 213 -13.11 -4.36 14.13
N PRO A 214 -13.69 -5.04 15.13
CA PRO A 214 -15.12 -4.95 15.41
C PRO A 214 -15.48 -3.70 16.23
N ASP A 215 -14.52 -3.17 17.01
CA ASP A 215 -14.71 -2.00 17.84
C ASP A 215 -14.47 -0.73 17.04
N MET A 216 -15.55 -0.02 16.72
CA MET A 216 -15.50 1.22 15.94
C MET A 216 -14.99 2.43 16.75
N VAL A 217 -14.82 2.26 18.07
CA VAL A 217 -14.29 3.30 18.97
C VAL A 217 -12.78 3.15 19.15
N SER A 218 -12.18 2.03 18.75
CA SER A 218 -10.75 1.80 18.86
C SER A 218 -10.12 1.61 17.49
N GLU A 219 -8.90 2.10 17.31
CA GLU A 219 -8.11 1.77 16.14
C GLU A 219 -7.50 0.36 16.23
N TYR A 220 -7.44 -0.20 17.45
CA TYR A 220 -6.78 -1.46 17.70
C TYR A 220 -7.63 -2.66 17.25
N PRO A 221 -7.00 -3.65 16.60
CA PRO A 221 -7.68 -4.87 16.19
C PRO A 221 -7.87 -5.86 17.34
N VAL A 222 -8.88 -6.71 17.22
CA VAL A 222 -8.96 -7.99 17.94
C VAL A 222 -8.14 -9.01 17.16
N VAL A 223 -7.19 -9.67 17.83
CA VAL A 223 -6.23 -10.58 17.19
C VAL A 223 -6.12 -11.88 17.95
N ASP A 224 -6.36 -13.00 17.27
CA ASP A 224 -5.91 -14.32 17.71
C ASP A 224 -4.59 -14.65 17.00
N GLY A 225 -3.48 -14.37 17.68
CA GLY A 225 -2.14 -14.48 17.10
C GLY A 225 -1.76 -15.90 16.66
N LYS A 226 -2.32 -16.94 17.28
CA LYS A 226 -2.07 -18.32 16.85
C LYS A 226 -2.90 -18.62 15.61
N LEU A 227 -4.19 -18.28 15.64
CA LEU A 227 -5.08 -18.49 14.50
C LEU A 227 -4.62 -17.72 13.26
N SER A 228 -4.12 -16.49 13.40
CA SER A 228 -3.63 -15.67 12.28
C SER A 228 -2.44 -16.29 11.55
N ILE A 229 -1.50 -16.89 12.28
CA ILE A 229 -0.38 -17.63 11.66
C ILE A 229 -0.90 -18.87 10.91
N GLN A 230 -1.87 -19.59 11.48
CA GLN A 230 -2.47 -20.76 10.83
C GLN A 230 -3.25 -20.38 9.56
N CYS A 231 -4.07 -19.34 9.63
CA CYS A 231 -4.82 -18.81 8.48
C CYS A 231 -3.89 -18.32 7.38
N TYR A 232 -2.82 -17.60 7.74
CA TYR A 232 -1.80 -17.16 6.78
C TYR A 232 -1.14 -18.34 6.05
N LEU A 233 -0.65 -19.34 6.78
CA LEU A 233 0.06 -20.48 6.18
C LEU A 233 -0.87 -21.42 5.39
N SER A 234 -2.09 -21.64 5.87
CA SER A 234 -3.11 -22.41 5.13
C SER A 234 -3.56 -21.70 3.86
N ALA A 235 -3.70 -20.38 3.90
CA ALA A 235 -3.95 -19.57 2.70
C ALA A 235 -2.79 -19.65 1.71
N LEU A 236 -1.54 -19.63 2.19
CA LEU A 236 -0.36 -19.80 1.35
C LEU A 236 -0.34 -21.15 0.64
N ASP A 237 -0.58 -22.26 1.37
CA ASP A 237 -0.66 -23.61 0.80
C ASP A 237 -1.70 -23.66 -0.34
N ARG A 238 -2.90 -23.12 -0.09
CA ARG A 238 -4.00 -23.15 -1.05
C ARG A 238 -3.70 -22.27 -2.26
N CYS A 239 -3.25 -21.03 -2.05
CA CYS A 239 -2.93 -20.10 -3.12
C CYS A 239 -1.81 -20.65 -4.01
N TYR A 240 -0.77 -21.23 -3.42
CA TYR A 240 0.33 -21.85 -4.15
C TYR A 240 -0.13 -23.05 -4.96
N SER A 241 -0.95 -23.93 -4.38
CA SER A 241 -1.55 -25.07 -5.11
C SER A 241 -2.37 -24.62 -6.32
N VAL A 242 -3.25 -23.62 -6.16
CA VAL A 242 -4.06 -23.09 -7.27
C VAL A 242 -3.17 -22.45 -8.34
N TYR A 243 -2.18 -21.65 -7.94
CA TYR A 243 -1.24 -21.03 -8.88
C TYR A 243 -0.47 -22.09 -9.69
N ARG A 244 0.07 -23.12 -9.02
CA ARG A 244 0.78 -24.24 -9.67
C ARG A 244 -0.09 -24.95 -10.69
N ASN A 245 -1.35 -25.23 -10.35
CA ASN A 245 -2.28 -25.87 -11.28
C ASN A 245 -2.54 -24.99 -12.52
N LYS A 246 -2.70 -23.67 -12.33
CA LYS A 246 -2.97 -22.72 -13.43
C LYS A 246 -1.79 -22.62 -14.39
N ILE A 247 -0.58 -22.49 -13.86
CA ILE A 247 0.61 -22.40 -14.71
C ILE A 247 0.94 -23.73 -15.39
N GLN A 248 0.74 -24.85 -14.69
CA GLN A 248 0.89 -26.18 -15.29
C GLN A 248 -0.05 -26.37 -16.48
N ALA A 249 -1.32 -25.94 -16.36
CA ALA A 249 -2.28 -26.00 -17.45
C ALA A 249 -1.91 -25.07 -18.62
N GLN A 250 -1.28 -23.91 -18.35
CA GLN A 250 -0.74 -23.05 -19.41
C GLN A 250 0.42 -23.73 -20.14
N TRP A 251 1.42 -24.25 -19.42
CA TRP A 251 2.56 -24.96 -20.00
C TRP A 251 2.15 -26.21 -20.79
N GLN A 252 1.17 -26.97 -20.32
CA GLN A 252 0.63 -28.11 -21.06
C GLN A 252 0.01 -27.70 -22.41
N ARG A 253 -0.72 -26.58 -22.45
CA ARG A 253 -1.27 -26.05 -23.72
C ARG A 253 -0.17 -25.57 -24.67
N GLU A 254 0.97 -25.16 -24.15
CA GLU A 254 2.17 -24.77 -24.90
C GLU A 254 3.07 -25.95 -25.27
N GLY A 255 2.70 -27.19 -24.89
CA GLY A 255 3.50 -28.39 -25.16
C GLY A 255 4.73 -28.55 -24.26
N LEU A 256 4.80 -27.84 -23.14
CA LEU A 256 5.91 -27.90 -22.18
C LEU A 256 5.62 -28.90 -21.06
N GLU A 257 6.32 -30.04 -21.07
CA GLU A 257 6.26 -31.05 -20.02
C GLU A 257 7.26 -30.75 -18.88
N ARG A 258 6.98 -29.70 -18.09
CA ARG A 258 7.75 -29.36 -16.88
C ARG A 258 6.82 -29.17 -15.70
N ARG A 259 7.32 -29.33 -14.48
CA ARG A 259 6.57 -29.10 -13.24
C ARG A 259 6.93 -27.76 -12.63
N PHE A 260 5.93 -27.08 -12.06
CA PHE A 260 6.18 -25.84 -11.33
C PHE A 260 6.81 -26.13 -9.96
N SER A 261 7.84 -25.36 -9.60
CA SER A 261 8.44 -25.30 -8.26
C SER A 261 8.94 -23.88 -7.97
N LEU A 262 9.40 -23.64 -6.74
CA LEU A 262 10.03 -22.37 -6.35
C LEU A 262 11.24 -21.97 -7.21
N ASN A 263 11.89 -22.92 -7.89
CA ASN A 263 12.99 -22.62 -8.81
C ASN A 263 12.54 -21.83 -10.03
N ASP A 264 11.24 -21.83 -10.34
CA ASP A 264 10.66 -21.12 -11.48
C ASP A 264 10.33 -19.65 -11.16
N PHE A 265 10.49 -19.24 -9.90
CA PHE A 265 10.52 -17.86 -9.48
C PHE A 265 11.96 -17.37 -9.39
N GLY A 266 12.25 -16.23 -10.01
CA GLY A 266 13.49 -15.49 -9.75
C GLY A 266 13.49 -14.95 -8.33
N TYR A 267 12.39 -14.32 -7.94
CA TYR A 267 12.17 -13.77 -6.60
C TYR A 267 10.78 -14.16 -6.08
N MET A 268 10.66 -14.25 -4.76
CA MET A 268 9.40 -14.50 -4.07
C MET A 268 9.20 -13.45 -2.98
N VAL A 269 8.11 -12.69 -3.11
CA VAL A 269 7.70 -11.58 -2.26
C VAL A 269 6.43 -11.96 -1.52
N PHE A 270 6.32 -11.55 -0.27
CA PHE A 270 5.20 -11.88 0.60
C PHE A 270 4.66 -10.62 1.28
N HIS A 271 3.38 -10.62 1.63
CA HIS A 271 2.90 -9.77 2.71
C HIS A 271 3.74 -10.07 3.96
N SER A 272 4.30 -9.03 4.58
CA SER A 272 5.27 -9.17 5.66
C SER A 272 4.79 -8.49 6.95
N PRO A 273 3.97 -9.17 7.77
CA PRO A 273 3.65 -8.72 9.12
C PRO A 273 4.90 -8.55 9.98
N TYR A 274 5.85 -9.48 9.82
CA TYR A 274 7.19 -9.43 10.39
C TYR A 274 8.09 -10.43 9.64
N CYS A 275 9.38 -10.14 9.60
CA CYS A 275 10.34 -10.87 8.76
C CYS A 275 10.43 -12.38 9.05
N LYS A 276 10.28 -12.80 10.31
CA LYS A 276 10.33 -14.22 10.68
C LYS A 276 9.21 -15.03 10.02
N LEU A 277 7.99 -14.47 9.92
CA LEU A 277 6.89 -15.17 9.24
C LEU A 277 7.19 -15.37 7.76
N VAL A 278 7.82 -14.41 7.10
CA VAL A 278 8.22 -14.53 5.69
C VAL A 278 9.27 -15.63 5.50
N GLN A 279 10.26 -15.72 6.40
CA GLN A 279 11.23 -16.82 6.38
C GLN A 279 10.54 -18.19 6.51
N LYS A 280 9.60 -18.32 7.44
CA LYS A 280 8.77 -19.53 7.59
C LYS A 280 7.89 -19.79 6.37
N SER A 281 7.41 -18.75 5.70
CA SER A 281 6.54 -18.85 4.52
C SER A 281 7.28 -19.44 3.33
N LEU A 282 8.52 -19.03 3.07
CA LEU A 282 9.32 -19.64 2.01
C LEU A 282 9.64 -21.11 2.34
N ALA A 283 10.02 -21.41 3.58
CA ALA A 283 10.22 -22.78 4.04
C ALA A 283 8.95 -23.64 3.85
N ARG A 284 7.77 -23.05 4.08
CA ARG A 284 6.48 -23.70 3.86
C ARG A 284 6.22 -24.01 2.38
N LEU A 285 6.64 -23.13 1.47
CA LEU A 285 6.56 -23.41 0.03
C LEU A 285 7.53 -24.54 -0.39
N VAL A 286 8.72 -24.62 0.22
CA VAL A 286 9.65 -25.75 0.02
C VAL A 286 9.03 -27.07 0.50
N LEU A 287 8.31 -27.07 1.62
CA LEU A 287 7.50 -28.23 2.06
C LEU A 287 6.44 -28.60 1.02
N ASN A 288 5.71 -27.62 0.47
CA ASN A 288 4.71 -27.89 -0.57
C ASN A 288 5.32 -28.49 -1.84
N ASP A 289 6.51 -28.05 -2.24
CA ASP A 289 7.24 -28.64 -3.37
C ASP A 289 7.67 -30.07 -3.03
N PHE A 290 8.26 -30.29 -1.86
CA PHE A 290 8.66 -31.61 -1.36
C PHE A 290 7.51 -32.62 -1.36
N LEU A 291 6.37 -32.27 -0.75
CA LEU A 291 5.20 -33.15 -0.65
C LEU A 291 4.58 -33.44 -2.03
N SER A 292 4.61 -32.47 -2.95
CA SER A 292 4.07 -32.65 -4.31
C SER A 292 5.01 -33.41 -5.26
N HIS A 293 6.29 -33.53 -4.92
CA HIS A 293 7.25 -34.21 -5.76
C HIS A 293 7.08 -35.74 -5.63
N PRO A 294 6.98 -36.52 -6.72
CA PRO A 294 6.69 -37.95 -6.67
C PRO A 294 7.91 -38.76 -6.20
N ASN A 295 9.10 -38.33 -6.61
CA ASN A 295 10.40 -38.86 -6.20
C ASN A 295 11.32 -37.68 -5.85
N PRO A 296 11.13 -37.01 -4.70
CA PRO A 296 12.03 -35.93 -4.30
C PRO A 296 13.43 -36.52 -4.12
N ASN A 297 14.47 -35.79 -4.49
CA ASN A 297 15.83 -36.31 -4.38
C ASN A 297 16.29 -36.30 -2.92
N MET A 298 15.89 -37.34 -2.19
CA MET A 298 16.13 -37.55 -0.76
C MET A 298 17.59 -37.94 -0.49
N GLU A 299 18.21 -38.73 -1.35
CA GLU A 299 19.60 -39.16 -1.13
C GLU A 299 20.63 -38.12 -1.61
N SER A 300 20.28 -37.27 -2.58
CA SER A 300 21.16 -36.22 -3.12
C SER A 300 20.37 -35.09 -3.76
N GLY A 301 20.45 -33.87 -3.23
CA GLY A 301 19.75 -32.71 -3.80
C GLY A 301 19.03 -31.86 -2.76
N PRO A 302 18.07 -31.01 -3.18
CA PRO A 302 17.50 -29.96 -2.33
C PRO A 302 16.63 -30.46 -1.18
N PHE A 303 16.24 -31.74 -1.20
CA PHE A 303 15.40 -32.36 -0.16
C PHE A 303 16.13 -33.42 0.67
N SER A 304 17.47 -33.43 0.62
CA SER A 304 18.26 -34.41 1.37
C SER A 304 18.14 -34.22 2.88
N GLY A 305 17.90 -35.31 3.61
CA GLY A 305 17.71 -35.29 5.06
C GLY A 305 16.28 -34.92 5.52
N LEU A 306 15.30 -34.91 4.60
CA LEU A 306 13.90 -34.61 4.87
C LEU A 306 12.98 -35.84 4.76
N GLU A 307 13.55 -37.04 4.67
CA GLU A 307 12.84 -38.32 4.44
C GLU A 307 11.80 -38.59 5.51
N ALA A 308 12.13 -38.25 6.76
CA ALA A 308 11.25 -38.41 7.92
C ALA A 308 9.92 -37.65 7.81
N PHE A 309 9.85 -36.66 6.91
CA PHE A 309 8.66 -35.83 6.72
C PHE A 309 7.83 -36.22 5.49
N ARG A 310 8.14 -37.33 4.81
CA ARG A 310 7.47 -37.68 3.54
C ARG A 310 5.96 -37.87 3.66
N ASP A 311 5.52 -38.45 4.77
CA ASP A 311 4.12 -38.85 4.98
C ASP A 311 3.34 -37.83 5.83
N VAL A 312 3.93 -36.68 6.16
CA VAL A 312 3.21 -35.63 6.92
C VAL A 312 2.16 -34.98 6.05
N LYS A 313 1.05 -34.59 6.66
CA LYS A 313 0.03 -33.76 6.00
C LYS A 313 0.34 -32.30 6.24
N ALA A 314 0.15 -31.47 5.21
CA ALA A 314 0.40 -30.05 5.31
C ALA A 314 -0.45 -29.43 6.45
N GLU A 315 -1.73 -29.76 6.52
CA GLU A 315 -2.67 -29.24 7.52
C GLU A 315 -2.30 -29.57 8.97
N ASP A 316 -1.53 -30.63 9.22
CA ASP A 316 -1.13 -31.07 10.56
C ASP A 316 0.18 -30.40 11.03
N THR A 317 0.85 -29.63 10.17
CA THR A 317 2.24 -29.18 10.40
C THR A 317 2.40 -27.67 10.59
N TYR A 318 1.31 -26.91 10.72
CA TYR A 318 1.38 -25.43 10.86
C TYR A 318 2.19 -24.95 12.06
N PHE A 319 2.26 -25.75 13.13
CA PHE A 319 3.02 -25.45 14.35
C PHE A 319 3.98 -26.56 14.75
N ASP A 320 4.26 -27.50 13.83
CA ASP A 320 5.23 -28.55 14.05
C ASP A 320 6.65 -27.96 13.99
N ARG A 321 7.34 -27.97 15.13
CA ARG A 321 8.66 -27.34 15.27
C ARG A 321 9.76 -28.12 14.55
N ASP A 322 9.61 -29.43 14.40
CA ASP A 322 10.61 -30.26 13.73
C ASP A 322 10.53 -30.05 12.22
N VAL A 323 9.30 -30.01 11.68
CA VAL A 323 9.05 -29.62 10.28
C VAL A 323 9.54 -28.19 10.03
N GLU A 324 9.14 -27.22 10.86
CA GLU A 324 9.58 -25.83 10.71
C GLU A 324 11.11 -25.73 10.67
N LYS A 325 11.81 -26.32 11.64
CA LYS A 325 13.27 -26.26 11.73
C LYS A 325 13.96 -26.93 10.55
N ALA A 326 13.48 -28.10 10.12
CA ALA A 326 14.06 -28.84 9.01
C ALA A 326 13.92 -28.07 7.69
N PHE A 327 12.72 -27.55 7.41
CA PHE A 327 12.46 -26.83 6.16
C PHE A 327 13.05 -25.43 6.15
N MET A 328 13.13 -24.73 7.29
CA MET A 328 13.87 -23.46 7.37
C MET A 328 15.36 -23.65 7.09
N LYS A 329 15.96 -24.77 7.55
CA LYS A 329 17.36 -25.11 7.23
C LYS A 329 17.51 -25.44 5.74
N ALA A 330 16.63 -26.27 5.20
CA ALA A 330 16.68 -26.67 3.79
C ALA A 330 16.45 -25.49 2.83
N SER A 331 15.61 -24.52 3.21
CA SER A 331 15.29 -23.34 2.41
C SER A 331 16.25 -22.17 2.62
N ALA A 332 17.29 -22.29 3.44
CA ALA A 332 18.09 -21.14 3.88
C ALA A 332 18.77 -20.42 2.71
N GLU A 333 19.44 -21.15 1.82
CA GLU A 333 20.10 -20.56 0.64
C GLU A 333 19.09 -19.93 -0.32
N MET A 334 17.97 -20.63 -0.56
CA MET A 334 16.88 -20.11 -1.40
C MET A 334 16.26 -18.83 -0.82
N PHE A 335 16.16 -18.74 0.52
CA PHE A 335 15.68 -17.53 1.19
C PHE A 335 16.61 -16.36 0.96
N GLU A 336 17.93 -16.55 1.11
CA GLU A 336 18.92 -15.51 0.84
C GLU A 336 18.83 -15.03 -0.62
N GLN A 337 18.72 -15.95 -1.58
CA GLN A 337 18.69 -15.62 -3.00
C GLN A 337 17.38 -14.98 -3.48
N LYS A 338 16.22 -15.49 -3.03
CA LYS A 338 14.91 -15.17 -3.64
C LYS A 338 14.06 -14.21 -2.82
N THR A 339 14.32 -14.06 -1.52
CA THR A 339 13.35 -13.43 -0.61
C THR A 339 13.98 -12.43 0.36
N LYS A 340 15.19 -12.66 0.86
CA LYS A 340 15.81 -11.83 1.92
C LYS A 340 15.86 -10.36 1.55
N ALA A 341 16.31 -10.04 0.33
CA ALA A 341 16.37 -8.66 -0.14
C ALA A 341 14.99 -7.96 -0.15
N SER A 342 13.90 -8.69 -0.35
CA SER A 342 12.55 -8.10 -0.29
C SER A 342 12.17 -7.59 1.12
N LEU A 343 12.92 -7.96 2.15
CA LEU A 343 12.58 -7.62 3.54
C LEU A 343 13.18 -6.31 4.03
N LEU A 344 13.86 -5.52 3.19
CA LEU A 344 14.49 -4.26 3.60
C LEU A 344 13.49 -3.32 4.28
N ILE A 345 12.41 -2.91 3.60
CA ILE A 345 11.41 -2.02 4.20
C ILE A 345 10.75 -2.70 5.41
N SER A 346 10.37 -3.97 5.32
CA SER A 346 9.68 -4.64 6.44
C SER A 346 10.53 -4.66 7.70
N ASN A 347 11.80 -5.03 7.61
CA ASN A 347 12.73 -5.07 8.74
C ASN A 347 12.99 -3.68 9.33
N GLN A 348 13.03 -2.65 8.48
CA GLN A 348 13.40 -1.29 8.86
C GLN A 348 12.19 -0.39 9.18
N ASN A 349 10.97 -0.78 8.85
CA ASN A 349 9.78 0.06 8.98
C ASN A 349 8.60 -0.63 9.68
N GLY A 350 8.61 -1.96 9.80
CA GLY A 350 7.49 -2.70 10.38
C GLY A 350 6.43 -3.10 9.37
N ASN A 351 5.27 -3.53 9.88
CA ASN A 351 4.13 -3.90 9.07
C ASN A 351 3.41 -2.63 8.61
N MET A 352 3.29 -2.44 7.30
CA MET A 352 2.51 -1.36 6.74
C MET A 352 1.12 -1.82 6.28
N TYR A 353 0.62 -2.99 6.70
CA TYR A 353 -0.63 -3.60 6.21
C TYR A 353 -0.70 -3.74 4.67
N THR A 354 -1.63 -3.05 3.99
CA THR A 354 -1.87 -3.21 2.55
C THR A 354 -0.65 -2.90 1.68
N PRO A 355 0.16 -1.85 1.94
CA PRO A 355 1.41 -1.63 1.23
C PRO A 355 2.53 -2.62 1.56
N SER A 356 2.44 -3.49 2.56
CA SER A 356 3.57 -4.34 2.98
C SER A 356 4.15 -5.21 1.85
N VAL A 357 3.30 -5.88 1.06
CA VAL A 357 3.77 -6.71 -0.07
C VAL A 357 4.44 -5.86 -1.16
N TYR A 358 3.98 -4.63 -1.36
CA TYR A 358 4.51 -3.70 -2.35
C TYR A 358 5.77 -2.98 -1.87
N GLY A 359 5.90 -2.72 -0.57
CA GLY A 359 7.16 -2.33 0.05
C GLY A 359 8.21 -3.43 -0.09
N CYS A 360 7.81 -4.70 0.00
CA CYS A 360 8.73 -5.80 -0.26
C CYS A 360 9.13 -5.91 -1.75
N LEU A 361 8.21 -5.64 -2.68
CA LEU A 361 8.55 -5.51 -4.10
C LEU A 361 9.52 -4.34 -4.35
N ALA A 362 9.25 -3.16 -3.76
CA ALA A 362 10.11 -1.99 -3.85
C ALA A 362 11.52 -2.26 -3.30
N SER A 363 11.61 -3.06 -2.23
CA SER A 363 12.89 -3.47 -1.65
C SER A 363 13.74 -4.29 -2.63
N ILE A 364 13.15 -5.18 -3.43
CA ILE A 364 13.86 -5.87 -4.51
C ILE A 364 14.34 -4.88 -5.57
N LEU A 365 13.43 -4.03 -6.07
CA LEU A 365 13.77 -3.07 -7.13
C LEU A 365 14.87 -2.08 -6.71
N ALA A 366 14.97 -1.75 -5.42
CA ALA A 366 15.98 -0.84 -4.89
C ALA A 366 17.38 -1.48 -4.75
N GLN A 367 17.48 -2.81 -4.73
CA GLN A 367 18.73 -3.53 -4.40
C GLN A 367 19.35 -4.28 -5.57
N PHE A 368 18.64 -4.43 -6.68
CA PHE A 368 19.13 -5.13 -7.87
C PHE A 368 19.16 -4.21 -9.08
N THR A 369 20.16 -4.41 -9.93
CA THR A 369 20.29 -3.72 -11.21
C THR A 369 19.21 -4.18 -12.20
N PRO A 370 18.89 -3.36 -13.23
CA PRO A 370 17.97 -3.78 -14.28
C PRO A 370 18.39 -5.10 -14.95
N GLN A 371 19.69 -5.36 -15.10
CA GLN A 371 20.21 -6.56 -15.74
C GLN A 371 20.00 -7.82 -14.90
N GLU A 372 20.09 -7.72 -13.57
CA GLU A 372 19.80 -8.84 -12.67
C GLU A 372 18.31 -9.18 -12.64
N LEU A 373 17.45 -8.16 -12.79
CA LEU A 373 15.99 -8.30 -12.79
C LEU A 373 15.42 -8.75 -14.14
N ALA A 374 16.09 -8.45 -15.26
CA ALA A 374 15.58 -8.67 -16.60
C ALA A 374 15.08 -10.11 -16.83
N GLY A 375 13.85 -10.24 -17.34
CA GLY A 375 13.25 -11.54 -17.66
C GLY A 375 12.82 -12.39 -16.47
N GLN A 376 13.14 -11.98 -15.24
CA GLN A 376 12.80 -12.73 -14.02
C GLN A 376 11.29 -12.78 -13.82
N ARG A 377 10.83 -13.86 -13.18
CA ARG A 377 9.48 -13.96 -12.66
C ARG A 377 9.49 -13.69 -11.17
N VAL A 378 8.70 -12.72 -10.72
CA VAL A 378 8.51 -12.42 -9.30
C VAL A 378 7.17 -12.99 -8.86
N GLY A 379 7.17 -13.91 -7.90
CA GLY A 379 5.96 -14.37 -7.22
C GLY A 379 5.59 -13.40 -6.09
N LEU A 380 4.31 -13.08 -5.96
CA LEU A 380 3.78 -12.20 -4.92
C LEU A 380 2.64 -12.89 -4.19
N PHE A 381 2.82 -13.15 -2.89
CA PHE A 381 1.76 -13.63 -2.02
C PHE A 381 1.21 -12.48 -1.19
N SER A 382 -0.04 -12.10 -1.48
CA SER A 382 -0.78 -11.11 -0.70
C SER A 382 -1.80 -11.82 0.20
N TYR A 383 -1.90 -11.36 1.45
CA TYR A 383 -2.78 -11.91 2.47
C TYR A 383 -3.41 -10.75 3.25
N GLY A 384 -4.70 -10.88 3.58
CA GLY A 384 -5.37 -10.06 4.57
C GLY A 384 -6.35 -10.91 5.37
N SER A 385 -6.31 -10.79 6.69
CA SER A 385 -7.15 -11.54 7.63
C SER A 385 -8.66 -11.38 7.40
N GLY A 386 -9.44 -12.32 7.93
CA GLY A 386 -10.89 -12.43 7.68
C GLY A 386 -11.37 -13.60 6.81
N PHE A 387 -10.61 -14.24 5.92
CA PHE A 387 -9.42 -13.80 5.20
C PHE A 387 -9.60 -13.87 3.68
N ALA A 388 -8.81 -13.07 2.97
CA ALA A 388 -8.62 -13.09 1.54
C ALA A 388 -7.12 -13.13 1.20
N ALA A 389 -6.74 -13.99 0.26
CA ALA A 389 -5.35 -14.15 -0.15
C ALA A 389 -5.24 -14.48 -1.64
N THR A 390 -4.15 -14.03 -2.25
CA THR A 390 -3.78 -14.42 -3.63
C THR A 390 -2.27 -14.54 -3.78
N LEU A 391 -1.82 -15.65 -4.34
CA LEU A 391 -0.50 -15.77 -4.95
C LEU A 391 -0.61 -15.50 -6.44
N TYR A 392 0.11 -14.51 -6.93
CA TYR A 392 0.19 -14.17 -8.36
C TYR A 392 1.63 -13.93 -8.77
N SER A 393 1.87 -13.67 -10.05
CA SER A 393 3.21 -13.35 -10.53
C SER A 393 3.22 -12.23 -11.54
N ILE A 394 4.36 -11.55 -11.56
CA ILE A 394 4.74 -10.58 -12.57
C ILE A 394 6.01 -11.06 -13.27
N ARG A 395 6.14 -10.69 -14.53
CA ARG A 395 7.32 -10.91 -15.36
C ARG A 395 8.00 -9.58 -15.62
N VAL A 396 9.29 -9.53 -15.30
CA VAL A 396 10.13 -8.38 -15.60
C VAL A 396 10.45 -8.38 -17.11
N THR A 397 10.38 -7.21 -17.74
CA THR A 397 10.78 -7.04 -19.15
C THR A 397 12.23 -7.50 -19.37
N GLN A 398 12.54 -7.89 -20.61
CA GLN A 398 13.91 -8.21 -21.02
C GLN A 398 14.73 -6.94 -21.33
N ASP A 399 14.06 -5.81 -21.59
CA ASP A 399 14.74 -4.54 -21.87
C ASP A 399 15.26 -3.92 -20.57
N ALA A 400 16.56 -4.13 -20.35
CA ALA A 400 17.33 -3.54 -19.26
C ALA A 400 18.36 -2.52 -19.78
N THR A 401 18.11 -1.90 -20.95
CA THR A 401 19.02 -0.88 -21.48
C THR A 401 18.94 0.42 -20.69
N PRO A 402 20.01 1.24 -20.63
CA PRO A 402 19.94 2.56 -19.99
C PRO A 402 18.83 3.43 -20.59
N GLY A 403 17.99 4.02 -19.75
CA GLY A 403 16.82 4.80 -20.14
C GLY A 403 15.55 4.00 -20.47
N SER A 404 15.61 2.66 -20.44
CA SER A 404 14.44 1.79 -20.55
C SER A 404 13.43 2.03 -19.42
N THR A 405 12.21 1.50 -19.56
CA THR A 405 11.18 1.60 -18.52
C THR A 405 11.61 0.89 -17.23
N LEU A 406 12.34 -0.23 -17.33
CA LEU A 406 12.88 -0.94 -16.17
C LEU A 406 13.98 -0.14 -15.49
N ASP A 407 14.91 0.43 -16.26
CA ASP A 407 15.99 1.26 -15.73
C ASP A 407 15.44 2.48 -14.96
N LYS A 408 14.42 3.15 -15.50
CA LYS A 408 13.73 4.26 -14.82
C LYS A 408 13.05 3.82 -13.53
N LEU A 409 12.33 2.69 -13.55
CA LEU A 409 11.65 2.16 -12.38
C LEU A 409 12.65 1.80 -11.26
N VAL A 410 13.72 1.08 -11.58
CA VAL A 410 14.78 0.72 -10.63
C VAL A 410 15.48 1.97 -10.08
N SER A 411 15.87 2.89 -10.96
CA SER A 411 16.51 4.15 -10.57
C SER A 411 15.62 5.01 -9.67
N SER A 412 14.30 4.96 -9.83
CA SER A 412 13.36 5.73 -9.00
C SER A 412 13.30 5.29 -7.52
N LEU A 413 13.87 4.12 -7.21
CA LEU A 413 13.87 3.51 -5.88
C LEU A 413 15.28 3.27 -5.32
N SER A 414 16.34 3.63 -6.06
CA SER A 414 17.73 3.35 -5.64
C SER A 414 18.16 4.10 -4.38
N ASP A 415 17.46 5.17 -4.02
CA ASP A 415 17.69 5.96 -2.80
C ASP A 415 16.96 5.41 -1.56
N LEU A 416 16.22 4.29 -1.69
CA LEU A 416 15.35 3.77 -0.64
C LEU A 416 16.09 3.48 0.68
N GLN A 417 17.30 2.91 0.62
CA GLN A 417 18.12 2.67 1.81
C GLN A 417 18.50 3.99 2.49
N ALA A 418 18.98 4.97 1.71
CA ALA A 418 19.36 6.28 2.24
C ALA A 418 18.16 7.00 2.88
N ARG A 419 16.97 6.88 2.27
CA ARG A 419 15.71 7.41 2.83
C ARG A 419 15.37 6.76 4.16
N LEU A 420 15.49 5.43 4.27
CA LEU A 420 15.25 4.70 5.53
C LEU A 420 16.21 5.13 6.64
N ASP A 421 17.49 5.35 6.31
CA ASP A 421 18.53 5.74 7.26
C ASP A 421 18.50 7.24 7.62
N SER A 422 17.90 8.09 6.77
CA SER A 422 17.71 9.51 7.06
C SER A 422 16.66 9.82 8.14
N ARG A 423 15.87 8.79 8.53
CA ARG A 423 14.80 8.94 9.52
C ARG A 423 15.36 9.20 10.92
N LYS A 424 14.56 9.88 11.74
CA LYS A 424 14.87 10.18 13.13
C LYS A 424 14.51 9.01 14.04
N LYS A 425 15.49 8.49 14.77
CA LYS A 425 15.26 7.57 15.88
C LYS A 425 14.56 8.30 17.03
N VAL A 426 13.49 7.72 17.56
CA VAL A 426 12.72 8.24 18.70
C VAL A 426 12.80 7.24 19.87
N PRO A 427 13.06 7.70 21.11
CA PRO A 427 13.08 6.81 22.28
C PRO A 427 11.74 6.11 22.53
N PRO A 428 11.72 4.87 23.04
CA PRO A 428 10.49 4.12 23.29
C PRO A 428 9.44 4.83 24.17
N ALA A 429 9.88 5.60 25.17
CA ALA A 429 8.97 6.39 26.01
C ALA A 429 8.19 7.46 25.22
N VAL A 430 8.88 8.17 24.32
CA VAL A 430 8.27 9.19 23.46
C VAL A 430 7.35 8.54 22.42
N PHE A 431 7.73 7.36 21.90
CA PHE A 431 6.85 6.56 21.05
C PHE A 431 5.58 6.13 21.81
N ALA A 432 5.70 5.67 23.06
CA ALA A 432 4.55 5.28 23.88
C ALA A 432 3.61 6.47 24.15
N ASP A 433 4.15 7.65 24.44
CA ASP A 433 3.37 8.89 24.60
C ASP A 433 2.65 9.27 23.30
N ASN A 434 3.31 9.09 22.14
CA ASN A 434 2.68 9.35 20.84
C ASN A 434 1.52 8.38 20.56
N MET A 435 1.69 7.09 20.85
CA MET A 435 0.61 6.11 20.72
C MET A 435 -0.56 6.42 21.64
N LYS A 436 -0.29 6.90 22.86
CA LYS A 436 -1.33 7.34 23.79
C LYS A 436 -2.07 8.58 23.27
N LEU A 437 -1.34 9.58 22.77
CA LEU A 437 -1.95 10.76 22.15
C LEU A 437 -2.86 10.37 20.97
N ARG A 438 -2.42 9.42 20.14
CA ARG A 438 -3.22 8.89 19.02
C ARG A 438 -4.53 8.28 19.50
N GLU A 439 -4.48 7.46 20.55
CA GLU A 439 -5.67 6.86 21.17
C GLU A 439 -6.62 7.93 21.72
N GLU A 440 -6.09 8.92 22.44
CA GLU A 440 -6.87 10.02 23.03
C GLU A 440 -7.50 10.94 21.96
N THR A 441 -6.87 11.07 20.78
CA THR A 441 -7.28 11.99 19.71
C THR A 441 -8.09 11.34 18.59
N HIS A 442 -8.22 10.00 18.57
CA HIS A 442 -8.80 9.23 17.46
C HIS A 442 -10.19 9.72 17.04
N HIS A 443 -11.06 10.09 17.99
CA HIS A 443 -12.43 10.57 17.75
C HIS A 443 -12.62 12.08 17.98
N LEU A 444 -11.55 12.82 18.27
CA LEU A 444 -11.70 14.24 18.59
C LEU A 444 -12.02 15.06 17.35
N ALA A 445 -13.09 15.86 17.46
CA ALA A 445 -13.40 16.97 16.57
C ALA A 445 -12.89 18.29 17.16
N ASN A 446 -12.81 19.32 16.32
CA ASN A 446 -12.29 20.65 16.71
C ASN A 446 -10.89 20.57 17.35
N TYR A 447 -10.00 19.79 16.73
CA TYR A 447 -8.65 19.51 17.19
C TYR A 447 -7.61 20.04 16.20
N VAL A 448 -6.50 20.55 16.71
CA VAL A 448 -5.33 20.97 15.94
C VAL A 448 -4.16 20.07 16.35
N PRO A 449 -3.59 19.26 15.44
CA PRO A 449 -2.43 18.44 15.72
C PRO A 449 -1.26 19.24 16.29
N GLN A 450 -0.58 18.66 17.27
CA GLN A 450 0.49 19.28 18.07
C GLN A 450 1.88 18.85 17.63
N GLY A 451 2.02 17.74 16.89
CA GLY A 451 3.30 17.27 16.36
C GLY A 451 4.03 18.31 15.52
N SER A 452 5.36 18.22 15.48
CA SER A 452 6.17 19.15 14.70
C SER A 452 6.05 18.88 13.20
N VAL A 453 5.85 19.93 12.42
CA VAL A 453 5.88 19.87 10.95
C VAL A 453 7.32 19.78 10.44
N ASP A 454 8.28 20.32 11.21
CA ASP A 454 9.69 20.35 10.82
C ASP A 454 10.32 18.95 10.79
N GLU A 455 9.75 18.01 11.56
CA GLU A 455 10.18 16.62 11.62
C GLU A 455 9.73 15.79 10.41
N LEU A 456 8.77 16.28 9.62
CA LEU A 456 8.29 15.58 8.42
C LEU A 456 9.29 15.74 7.27
N PHE A 457 9.32 14.78 6.35
CA PHE A 457 10.11 14.93 5.14
C PHE A 457 9.61 16.09 4.26
N PRO A 458 10.48 16.76 3.49
CA PRO A 458 10.05 17.74 2.48
C PRO A 458 8.97 17.18 1.54
N GLY A 459 7.96 17.99 1.24
CA GLY A 459 6.86 17.59 0.37
C GLY A 459 5.83 16.62 0.99
N THR A 460 5.94 16.28 2.28
CA THR A 460 4.92 15.49 2.99
C THR A 460 3.66 16.30 3.22
N TRP A 461 2.49 15.73 2.90
CA TRP A 461 1.19 16.23 3.33
C TRP A 461 0.94 15.88 4.79
N TYR A 462 0.37 16.83 5.53
CA TYR A 462 0.06 16.66 6.94
C TYR A 462 -1.30 17.28 7.30
N LEU A 463 -1.92 16.72 8.35
CA LEU A 463 -3.14 17.21 8.94
C LEU A 463 -2.88 18.53 9.69
N THR A 464 -3.62 19.57 9.31
CA THR A 464 -3.53 20.89 9.93
C THR A 464 -4.58 21.09 11.01
N ARG A 465 -5.79 20.58 10.80
CA ARG A 465 -6.93 20.70 11.71
C ARG A 465 -8.02 19.68 11.36
N VAL A 466 -8.74 19.25 12.38
CA VAL A 466 -10.06 18.63 12.30
C VAL A 466 -11.06 19.62 12.90
N ASP A 467 -12.07 20.05 12.15
CA ASP A 467 -13.06 21.00 12.69
C ASP A 467 -14.19 20.33 13.48
N GLU A 468 -15.13 21.13 13.98
CA GLU A 468 -16.28 20.67 14.79
C GLU A 468 -17.23 19.73 14.04
N LYS A 469 -17.14 19.65 12.71
CA LYS A 469 -17.89 18.74 11.85
C LYS A 469 -17.04 17.59 11.32
N HIS A 470 -15.90 17.32 11.94
CA HIS A 470 -14.95 16.27 11.56
C HIS A 470 -14.33 16.45 10.16
N ARG A 471 -14.45 17.65 9.55
CA ARG A 471 -13.79 17.92 8.27
C ARG A 471 -12.31 18.09 8.52
N ARG A 472 -11.50 17.39 7.74
CA ARG A 472 -10.04 17.36 7.85
C ARG A 472 -9.41 18.27 6.80
N TYR A 473 -8.43 19.06 7.20
CA TYR A 473 -7.73 20.01 6.35
C TYR A 473 -6.25 19.65 6.28
N TYR A 474 -5.68 19.69 5.08
CA TYR A 474 -4.32 19.24 4.84
C TYR A 474 -3.48 20.33 4.17
N THR A 475 -2.19 20.35 4.49
CA THR A 475 -1.19 21.20 3.84
C THR A 475 0.03 20.38 3.51
N ARG A 476 0.79 20.78 2.48
CA ARG A 476 2.04 20.15 2.10
C ARG A 476 3.24 20.91 2.69
N ARG A 477 4.17 20.21 3.34
CA ARG A 477 5.46 20.79 3.79
C ARG A 477 6.25 21.26 2.58
N SER A 478 6.89 22.42 2.69
CA SER A 478 7.76 22.99 1.65
C SER A 478 8.84 22.00 1.21
N LEU A 479 9.25 22.11 -0.06
CA LEU A 479 10.39 21.38 -0.62
C LEU A 479 11.73 22.09 -0.32
N ASP A 480 11.71 23.39 -0.04
CA ASP A 480 12.91 24.18 0.21
C ASP A 480 13.30 24.15 1.70
N GLU A 481 14.46 23.56 2.03
CA GLU A 481 15.05 23.61 3.39
C GLU A 481 15.94 24.84 3.63
N HIS A 482 16.02 25.76 2.66
CA HIS A 482 16.81 27.01 2.75
C HIS A 482 16.02 28.23 2.27
N GLY A 483 14.99 28.60 3.03
CA GLY A 483 14.47 29.97 3.06
C GLY A 483 14.69 30.54 4.47
N PRO A 484 15.15 31.79 4.64
CA PRO A 484 15.20 32.38 5.96
C PRO A 484 13.78 32.39 6.56
N LEU A 485 13.72 32.13 7.87
CA LEU A 485 12.56 32.44 8.71
C LEU A 485 12.23 33.94 8.56
N GLU A 486 11.43 34.30 7.56
CA GLU A 486 10.70 35.55 7.60
C GLU A 486 9.36 35.32 8.30
N ALA A 487 9.31 35.90 9.49
CA ALA A 487 8.14 36.17 10.27
C ALA A 487 7.04 36.86 9.45
N GLY A 488 5.79 36.66 9.90
CA GLY A 488 4.58 37.08 9.24
C GLY A 488 4.64 38.43 8.52
N LEU A 489 4.36 38.38 7.23
CA LEU A 489 3.87 39.53 6.48
C LEU A 489 2.37 39.35 6.28
N LEU A 490 1.62 40.19 7.01
CA LEU A 490 0.24 40.50 6.70
C LEU A 490 0.14 40.81 5.20
N ASN A 491 -0.68 40.05 4.47
CA ASN A 491 -1.21 40.57 3.21
C ASN A 491 -2.15 41.73 3.55
N SER A 492 -1.57 42.92 3.54
CA SER A 492 -2.28 44.18 3.46
C SER A 492 -3.19 44.15 2.25
N VAL A 493 -4.49 44.26 2.50
CA VAL A 493 -5.49 44.60 1.50
C VAL A 493 -5.10 45.95 0.90
N THR A 494 -4.50 45.92 -0.29
CA THR A 494 -4.41 47.11 -1.14
C THR A 494 -5.78 47.33 -1.75
N ALA A 495 -6.59 48.13 -1.05
CA ALA A 495 -7.72 48.81 -1.64
C ALA A 495 -7.20 49.71 -2.78
N SER A 496 -7.38 49.28 -4.02
CA SER A 496 -7.42 50.20 -5.15
C SER A 496 -8.87 50.63 -5.32
N GLU A 497 -9.12 51.87 -4.92
CA GLU A 497 -10.37 52.58 -5.12
C GLU A 497 -10.71 52.60 -6.62
N HIS A 498 -11.83 52.00 -7.00
CA HIS A 498 -12.47 52.29 -8.27
C HIS A 498 -13.74 53.11 -8.02
N ILE A 499 -13.63 54.40 -8.28
CA ILE A 499 -14.70 55.40 -8.23
C ILE A 499 -15.70 55.12 -9.36
N PRO A 500 -17.02 55.01 -9.09
CA PRO A 500 -18.05 55.24 -10.10
C PRO A 500 -18.69 56.62 -9.89
N SER A 501 -18.60 57.49 -10.89
CA SER A 501 -19.38 58.73 -10.95
C SER A 501 -20.85 58.48 -11.29
N PRO A 502 -21.77 59.41 -10.94
CA PRO A 502 -23.18 59.11 -10.70
C PRO A 502 -24.08 59.52 -11.88
N VAL A 503 -25.08 58.70 -12.25
CA VAL A 503 -26.17 59.14 -13.14
C VAL A 503 -27.53 58.51 -12.78
N LYS A 504 -28.39 59.39 -12.23
CA LYS A 504 -29.84 59.61 -12.42
C LYS A 504 -30.89 58.56 -12.01
N LYS A 505 -31.65 59.00 -11.00
CA LYS A 505 -33.13 59.09 -10.90
C LYS A 505 -33.96 57.81 -11.07
N MET A 506 -34.46 57.29 -9.95
CA MET A 506 -35.74 56.57 -9.88
C MET A 506 -36.81 57.45 -9.21
N PRO A 507 -38.07 57.43 -9.69
CA PRO A 507 -39.19 58.06 -9.01
C PRO A 507 -39.85 57.12 -7.98
N ARG A 508 -40.36 57.72 -6.88
CA ARG A 508 -41.21 57.14 -5.82
C ARG A 508 -42.62 56.83 -6.36
N ILE A 509 -43.41 55.90 -5.80
CA ILE A 509 -44.46 56.03 -4.71
C ILE A 509 -45.41 54.79 -4.92
N PRO A 510 -46.28 54.29 -3.98
CA PRO A 510 -46.35 54.30 -2.51
C PRO A 510 -46.56 52.90 -1.87
N ALA A 511 -46.43 52.87 -0.54
CA ALA A 511 -46.97 51.86 0.35
C ALA A 511 -48.49 52.01 0.59
N THR A 512 -49.18 50.90 0.85
CA THR A 512 -50.47 50.87 1.55
C THR A 512 -50.45 49.84 2.67
N THR A 513 -50.84 50.34 3.84
CA THR A 513 -51.05 49.69 5.14
C THR A 513 -52.34 48.89 5.20
N ALA A 514 -52.33 47.71 5.84
CA ALA A 514 -53.39 47.24 6.73
C ALA A 514 -52.92 46.01 7.53
N ALA A 515 -53.15 46.03 8.83
CA ALA A 515 -53.12 44.91 9.78
C ALA A 515 -54.44 44.99 10.58
N PRO A 516 -54.74 44.11 11.57
CA PRO A 516 -54.27 42.75 11.86
C PRO A 516 -55.44 41.75 12.01
N GLU A 517 -55.19 40.45 12.17
CA GLU A 517 -56.01 39.61 13.06
C GLU A 517 -55.23 38.36 13.51
N ALA A 518 -55.32 38.06 14.80
CA ALA A 518 -54.64 36.99 15.50
C ALA A 518 -55.63 35.91 15.88
N VAL A 519 -55.33 34.63 15.64
CA VAL A 519 -55.80 33.48 16.45
C VAL A 519 -54.73 32.38 16.41
N SER A 520 -54.70 31.65 17.51
CA SER A 520 -53.65 30.88 18.16
C SER A 520 -53.84 29.34 18.06
N ILE A 521 -52.76 28.59 18.39
CA ILE A 521 -52.66 27.17 18.89
C ILE A 521 -53.03 26.08 17.83
N THR A 522 -52.34 24.94 17.61
CA THR A 522 -51.80 23.89 18.51
C THR A 522 -50.79 22.94 17.83
N ASN A 523 -49.96 22.33 18.68
CA ASN A 523 -49.06 21.18 18.50
C ASN A 523 -49.61 19.98 17.70
N GLY A 524 -48.70 19.24 17.09
CA GLY A 524 -48.88 17.84 16.70
C GLY A 524 -47.54 17.16 16.39
N GLU A 525 -47.12 16.27 17.26
CA GLU A 525 -46.08 15.26 17.02
C GLU A 525 -46.59 14.22 16.01
N HIS A 526 -45.70 13.75 15.11
CA HIS A 526 -45.54 12.34 14.71
C HIS A 526 -44.21 12.13 14.00
#